data_AF-A0A2M8GZD6-F1
#
_entry.id   AF-A0A2M8GZD6-F1
#
_cell.length_a   1.000
_cell.length_b   1.000
_cell.length_c   1.000
_cell.angle_alpha   90.00
_cell.angle_beta   90.00
_cell.angle_gamma   90.00
#
_symmetry.space_group_name_H-M   'P 1'
#
loop_
_entity.id
_entity.type
_entity.pdbx_description
1 polymer ?
#
loop_
_entity_poly.entity_id
_entity_poly.type
_entity_poly.pdbx_seq_one_letter_code
_entity_poly.pdbx_strand_id
1 'polypeptide(L)'
;MTETENNRTDELLGKLVKRFGVTSSNKDGGYLLPDGSLLNLQRSIKSNKQYHREVAALLPKEMQGACDEITIVNLMIATGAIRYEAKGRVHVASEPTQAQRRKLFDIMKYSEHDYLIIVSDRNAATIGEQRFKSPQAHELLQFFNQCFNGEQRQYRADEFSIHKNGDEYILTFRPGQSLAAHYNATSDTFIVQSDFEGILHFFRQQLALFRQKEEQI
;
A
#
# COMPACT_ATOMS: atom_id res chain seq x y z
N MET A 1 5.33 4.75 -18.19
CA MET A 1 5.78 3.35 -18.25
C MET A 1 6.41 3.10 -19.60
N THR A 2 7.62 2.59 -19.62
CA THR A 2 8.33 2.23 -20.86
C THR A 2 7.88 0.85 -21.36
N GLU A 3 8.01 0.55 -22.66
CA GLU A 3 7.64 -0.77 -23.23
C GLU A 3 8.30 -1.94 -22.49
N THR A 4 9.51 -1.73 -21.99
CA THR A 4 10.28 -2.72 -21.20
C THR A 4 9.65 -3.01 -19.83
N GLU A 5 9.05 -2.00 -19.18
CA GLU A 5 8.35 -2.19 -17.90
C GLU A 5 7.04 -2.96 -18.08
N ASN A 6 6.27 -2.64 -19.13
CA ASN A 6 5.03 -3.36 -19.45
C ASN A 6 5.28 -4.86 -19.68
N ASN A 7 6.31 -5.20 -20.46
CA ASN A 7 6.67 -6.59 -20.72
C ASN A 7 7.05 -7.34 -19.43
N ARG A 8 7.77 -6.71 -18.51
CA ARG A 8 8.13 -7.31 -17.21
C ARG A 8 6.92 -7.54 -16.31
N THR A 9 5.99 -6.59 -16.29
CA THR A 9 4.74 -6.72 -15.53
C THR A 9 3.87 -7.87 -16.04
N ASP A 10 3.70 -7.97 -17.37
CA ASP A 10 2.90 -9.02 -17.99
C ASP A 10 3.52 -10.41 -17.78
N GLU A 11 4.84 -10.53 -17.85
CA GLU A 11 5.54 -11.77 -17.51
C GLU A 11 5.32 -12.19 -16.06
N LEU A 12 5.40 -11.24 -15.12
CA LEU A 12 5.20 -11.52 -13.70
C LEU A 12 3.75 -11.96 -13.44
N LEU A 13 2.76 -11.23 -13.96
CA LEU A 13 1.34 -11.61 -13.89
C LEU A 13 1.11 -13.00 -14.49
N GLY A 14 1.69 -13.28 -15.65
CA GLY A 14 1.63 -14.59 -16.29
C GLY A 14 2.20 -15.71 -15.43
N LYS A 15 3.33 -15.48 -14.73
CA LYS A 15 3.91 -16.43 -13.77
C LYS A 15 2.97 -16.70 -12.58
N LEU A 16 2.36 -15.66 -12.03
CA LEU A 16 1.41 -15.78 -10.92
C LEU A 16 0.20 -16.62 -11.33
N VAL A 17 -0.43 -16.26 -12.46
CA VAL A 17 -1.61 -16.97 -12.99
C VAL A 17 -1.25 -18.42 -13.34
N LYS A 18 -0.09 -18.66 -13.96
CA LYS A 18 0.36 -20.02 -14.27
C LYS A 18 0.57 -20.87 -13.01
N ARG A 19 1.06 -20.28 -11.92
CA ARG A 19 1.38 -21.01 -10.69
C ARG A 19 0.15 -21.28 -9.82
N PHE A 20 -0.69 -20.27 -9.63
CA PHE A 20 -1.81 -20.34 -8.68
C PHE A 20 -3.16 -20.55 -9.37
N GLY A 21 -3.28 -20.18 -10.64
CA GLY A 21 -4.56 -20.11 -11.33
C GLY A 21 -5.44 -18.96 -10.85
N VAL A 22 -6.60 -18.85 -11.48
CA VAL A 22 -7.65 -17.88 -11.09
C VAL A 22 -8.87 -18.61 -10.54
N THR A 23 -9.70 -17.89 -9.80
CA THR A 23 -10.94 -18.42 -9.21
C THR A 23 -12.06 -17.39 -9.28
N SER A 24 -13.30 -17.86 -9.35
CA SER A 24 -14.50 -17.03 -9.14
C SER A 24 -14.91 -16.97 -7.66
N SER A 25 -14.36 -17.85 -6.82
CA SER A 25 -14.67 -17.94 -5.39
C SER A 25 -14.00 -16.80 -4.62
N ASN A 26 -14.83 -15.89 -4.09
CA ASN A 26 -14.38 -14.82 -3.20
C ASN A 26 -13.73 -15.35 -1.90
N LYS A 27 -14.00 -16.60 -1.51
CA LYS A 27 -13.42 -17.21 -0.30
C LYS A 27 -12.00 -17.72 -0.53
N ASP A 28 -11.66 -18.07 -1.77
CA ASP A 28 -10.36 -18.65 -2.14
C ASP A 28 -9.37 -17.64 -2.70
N GLY A 29 -9.88 -16.48 -3.15
CA GLY A 29 -9.06 -15.38 -3.66
C GLY A 29 -8.09 -14.80 -2.63
N GLY A 30 -6.94 -14.33 -3.11
CA GLY A 30 -6.00 -13.56 -2.29
C GLY A 30 -5.44 -12.30 -2.96
N TYR A 31 -5.49 -12.22 -4.28
CA TYR A 31 -5.15 -11.02 -5.02
C TYR A 31 -6.18 -10.79 -6.11
N LEU A 32 -6.60 -9.55 -6.28
CA LEU A 32 -7.47 -9.11 -7.36
C LEU A 32 -6.59 -8.51 -8.46
N LEU A 33 -6.49 -9.21 -9.58
CA LEU A 33 -5.62 -8.86 -10.70
C LEU A 33 -6.20 -7.66 -11.49
N PRO A 34 -5.40 -6.97 -12.33
CA PRO A 34 -5.85 -5.79 -13.08
C PRO A 34 -7.08 -6.02 -13.97
N ASP A 35 -7.26 -7.24 -14.47
CA ASP A 35 -8.42 -7.66 -15.28
C ASP A 35 -9.69 -7.94 -14.45
N GLY A 36 -9.61 -7.86 -13.12
CA GLY A 36 -10.70 -8.15 -12.19
C GLY A 36 -10.85 -9.62 -11.78
N SER A 37 -9.97 -10.51 -12.25
CA SER A 37 -9.91 -11.90 -11.82
C SER A 37 -9.27 -12.05 -10.43
N LEU A 38 -9.66 -13.09 -9.68
CA LEU A 38 -9.05 -13.39 -8.38
C LEU A 38 -8.01 -14.49 -8.51
N LEU A 39 -6.79 -14.23 -8.05
CA LEU A 39 -5.73 -15.23 -7.92
C LEU A 39 -6.13 -16.27 -6.86
N ASN A 40 -6.08 -17.55 -7.23
CA ASN A 40 -6.57 -18.63 -6.40
C ASN A 40 -5.52 -19.06 -5.36
N LEU A 41 -5.72 -18.65 -4.10
CA LEU A 41 -4.85 -19.05 -2.99
C LEU A 41 -5.42 -20.24 -2.20
N GLN A 42 -6.48 -20.88 -2.70
CA GLN A 42 -7.12 -22.06 -2.09
C GLN A 42 -7.40 -21.89 -0.59
N ARG A 43 -7.80 -20.67 -0.20
CA ARG A 43 -7.89 -20.25 1.21
C ARG A 43 -8.92 -21.02 2.03
N SER A 44 -9.92 -21.62 1.38
CA SER A 44 -10.90 -22.49 2.04
C SER A 44 -10.35 -23.87 2.38
N ILE A 45 -9.30 -24.34 1.70
CA ILE A 45 -8.70 -25.66 1.89
C ILE A 45 -7.51 -25.54 2.84
N LYS A 46 -7.70 -25.86 4.13
CA LYS A 46 -6.67 -25.66 5.17
C LYS A 46 -5.33 -26.31 4.85
N SER A 47 -5.30 -27.48 4.20
CA SER A 47 -4.06 -28.19 3.83
C SER A 47 -3.30 -27.54 2.67
N ASN A 48 -4.00 -26.79 1.80
CA ASN A 48 -3.43 -26.25 0.56
C ASN A 48 -3.41 -24.72 0.55
N LYS A 49 -3.89 -24.10 1.62
CA LYS A 49 -3.98 -22.66 1.80
C LYS A 49 -2.63 -22.00 1.53
N GLN A 50 -2.59 -21.19 0.49
CA GLN A 50 -1.45 -20.35 0.17
C GLN A 50 -1.57 -19.01 0.90
N TYR A 51 -0.46 -18.50 1.42
CA TYR A 51 -0.37 -17.18 2.05
C TYR A 51 0.11 -16.10 1.09
N HIS A 52 -0.18 -14.83 1.38
CA HIS A 52 0.27 -13.70 0.55
C HIS A 52 1.79 -13.66 0.36
N ARG A 53 2.56 -14.12 1.36
CA ARG A 53 4.02 -14.26 1.30
C ARG A 53 4.49 -15.27 0.25
N GLU A 54 3.70 -16.30 -0.06
CA GLU A 54 4.06 -17.30 -1.08
C GLU A 54 3.95 -16.71 -2.48
N VAL A 55 3.04 -15.76 -2.68
CA VAL A 55 2.95 -14.97 -3.91
C VAL A 55 4.13 -14.02 -4.02
N ALA A 56 4.44 -13.31 -2.93
CA ALA A 56 5.57 -12.39 -2.86
C ALA A 56 6.94 -13.08 -3.06
N ALA A 57 7.08 -14.34 -2.66
CA ALA A 57 8.30 -15.12 -2.87
C ALA A 57 8.62 -15.40 -4.36
N LEU A 58 7.67 -15.18 -5.27
CA LEU A 58 7.90 -15.28 -6.72
C LEU A 58 8.50 -14.01 -7.33
N LEU A 59 8.63 -12.94 -6.55
CA LEU A 59 9.27 -11.72 -7.01
C LEU A 59 10.77 -11.90 -7.25
N PRO A 60 11.35 -11.21 -8.26
CA PRO A 60 12.79 -11.04 -8.39
C PRO A 60 13.41 -10.50 -7.10
N LYS A 61 14.67 -10.88 -6.82
CA LYS A 61 15.36 -10.47 -5.59
C LYS A 61 15.47 -8.95 -5.46
N GLU A 62 15.58 -8.25 -6.58
CA GLU A 62 15.68 -6.80 -6.65
C GLU A 62 14.39 -6.09 -6.22
N MET A 63 13.26 -6.79 -6.24
CA MET A 63 11.95 -6.29 -5.79
C MET A 63 11.63 -6.68 -4.34
N GLN A 64 12.51 -7.45 -3.68
CA GLN A 64 12.32 -7.79 -2.27
C GLN A 64 12.67 -6.57 -1.41
N GLY A 65 11.70 -6.17 -0.58
CA GLY A 65 11.85 -5.06 0.34
C GLY A 65 12.63 -5.46 1.59
N ALA A 66 12.91 -4.48 2.45
CA ALA A 66 13.56 -4.71 3.75
C ALA A 66 12.73 -5.61 4.69
N CYS A 67 11.42 -5.74 4.44
CA CYS A 67 10.53 -6.63 5.16
C CYS A 67 9.41 -7.17 4.26
N ASP A 68 8.63 -8.13 4.77
CA ASP A 68 7.54 -8.79 4.04
C ASP A 68 6.48 -7.80 3.52
N GLU A 69 6.10 -6.81 4.33
CA GLU A 69 5.05 -5.85 3.95
C GLU A 69 5.48 -4.96 2.78
N ILE A 70 6.73 -4.47 2.80
CA ILE A 70 7.31 -3.72 1.68
C ILE A 70 7.39 -4.62 0.43
N THR A 71 7.78 -5.88 0.59
CA THR A 71 7.82 -6.83 -0.53
C THR A 71 6.43 -7.07 -1.13
N ILE A 72 5.39 -7.17 -0.31
CA ILE A 72 4.00 -7.30 -0.77
C ILE A 72 3.55 -6.02 -1.49
N VAL A 73 3.91 -4.85 -0.97
CA VAL A 73 3.60 -3.58 -1.65
C VAL A 73 4.32 -3.48 -2.99
N ASN A 74 5.60 -3.85 -3.07
CA ASN A 74 6.35 -3.88 -4.32
C ASN A 74 5.69 -4.82 -5.36
N LEU A 75 5.18 -5.98 -4.93
CA LEU A 75 4.39 -6.87 -5.78
C LEU A 75 3.16 -6.14 -6.34
N MET A 76 2.39 -5.47 -5.49
CA MET A 76 1.18 -4.75 -5.89
C MET A 76 1.48 -3.59 -6.84
N ILE A 77 2.56 -2.85 -6.59
CA ILE A 77 3.02 -1.77 -7.48
C ILE A 77 3.41 -2.32 -8.85
N ALA A 78 4.25 -3.37 -8.86
CA ALA A 78 4.77 -3.94 -10.11
C ALA A 78 3.69 -4.60 -10.97
N THR A 79 2.66 -5.17 -10.33
CA THR A 79 1.61 -5.95 -11.03
C THR A 79 0.29 -5.22 -11.17
N GLY A 80 0.08 -4.12 -10.45
CA GLY A 80 -1.24 -3.51 -10.28
C GLY A 80 -2.24 -4.37 -9.52
N ALA A 81 -1.82 -5.51 -8.94
CA ALA A 81 -2.72 -6.37 -8.19
C ALA A 81 -3.09 -5.74 -6.84
N ILE A 82 -4.31 -6.03 -6.39
CA ILE A 82 -4.82 -5.60 -5.08
C ILE A 82 -4.80 -6.79 -4.14
N ARG A 83 -4.13 -6.67 -3.00
CA ARG A 83 -4.20 -7.72 -1.97
C ARG A 83 -5.58 -7.72 -1.35
N TYR A 84 -6.20 -8.89 -1.30
CA TYR A 84 -7.56 -9.07 -0.86
C TYR A 84 -7.67 -10.20 0.16
N GLU A 85 -8.35 -9.91 1.26
CA GLU A 85 -8.71 -10.87 2.29
C GLU A 85 -10.23 -10.90 2.48
N ALA A 86 -10.83 -12.07 2.23
CA ALA A 86 -12.28 -12.27 2.26
C ALA A 86 -12.98 -11.93 3.58
N LYS A 87 -12.22 -11.72 4.66
CA LYS A 87 -12.74 -11.40 6.00
C LYS A 87 -12.53 -9.94 6.41
N GLY A 88 -12.25 -9.05 5.46
CA GLY A 88 -12.36 -7.61 5.73
C GLY A 88 -11.06 -6.81 5.66
N ARG A 89 -10.09 -7.22 4.84
CA ARG A 89 -8.93 -6.36 4.53
C ARG A 89 -8.68 -6.30 3.03
N VAL A 90 -8.54 -5.09 2.51
CA VAL A 90 -8.09 -4.82 1.15
C VAL A 90 -6.90 -3.89 1.25
N HIS A 91 -5.85 -4.18 0.51
CA HIS A 91 -4.66 -3.34 0.47
C HIS A 91 -4.32 -3.05 -0.98
N VAL A 92 -4.16 -1.75 -1.26
CA VAL A 92 -4.00 -1.18 -2.59
C VAL A 92 -2.71 -0.36 -2.58
N ALA A 93 -1.88 -0.50 -3.60
CA ALA A 93 -0.68 0.32 -3.76
C ALA A 93 -0.55 0.98 -5.15
N SER A 94 -1.46 0.65 -6.07
CA SER A 94 -1.61 1.27 -7.38
C SER A 94 -3.07 1.63 -7.59
N GLU A 95 -3.34 2.67 -8.38
CA GLU A 95 -4.71 3.07 -8.67
C GLU A 95 -5.52 1.87 -9.23
N PRO A 96 -6.63 1.46 -8.57
CA PRO A 96 -7.40 0.31 -9.02
C PRO A 96 -7.99 0.52 -10.42
N THR A 97 -7.89 -0.47 -11.30
CA THR A 97 -8.55 -0.44 -12.62
C THR A 97 -10.07 -0.45 -12.48
N GLN A 98 -10.80 -0.10 -13.55
CA GLN A 98 -12.26 -0.18 -13.56
C GLN A 98 -12.77 -1.59 -13.24
N ALA A 99 -12.12 -2.63 -13.78
CA ALA A 99 -12.48 -4.02 -13.52
C ALA A 99 -12.29 -4.40 -12.05
N GLN A 100 -11.19 -3.95 -11.45
CA GLN A 100 -10.92 -4.15 -10.04
C GLN A 100 -11.93 -3.41 -9.15
N ARG A 101 -12.23 -2.15 -9.44
CA ARG A 101 -13.23 -1.37 -8.68
C ARG A 101 -14.60 -2.03 -8.72
N ARG A 102 -15.03 -2.51 -9.90
CA ARG A 102 -16.30 -3.25 -10.04
C ARG A 102 -16.28 -4.53 -9.20
N LYS A 103 -15.22 -5.32 -9.27
CA LYS A 103 -15.12 -6.57 -8.51
C LYS A 103 -15.08 -6.33 -7.00
N LEU A 104 -14.36 -5.31 -6.52
CA LEU A 104 -14.36 -4.92 -5.10
C LEU A 104 -15.76 -4.51 -4.64
N PHE A 105 -16.45 -3.68 -5.43
CA PHE A 105 -17.83 -3.29 -5.13
C PHE A 105 -18.75 -4.52 -5.03
N ASP A 106 -18.68 -5.44 -6.00
CA ASP A 106 -19.49 -6.66 -6.00
C ASP A 106 -19.22 -7.54 -4.76
N ILE A 107 -17.95 -7.62 -4.33
CA ILE A 107 -17.56 -8.36 -3.12
C ILE A 107 -18.11 -7.69 -1.86
N MET A 108 -17.99 -6.36 -1.75
CA MET A 108 -18.31 -5.63 -0.53
C MET A 108 -19.80 -5.35 -0.37
N LYS A 109 -20.53 -5.11 -1.46
CA LYS A 109 -21.95 -4.74 -1.46
C LYS A 109 -22.82 -5.73 -0.69
N TYR A 110 -22.54 -7.02 -0.84
CA TYR A 110 -23.32 -8.10 -0.23
C TYR A 110 -22.59 -8.78 0.94
N SER A 111 -21.49 -8.21 1.41
CA SER A 111 -20.75 -8.79 2.52
C SER A 111 -21.40 -8.45 3.85
N GLU A 112 -21.42 -9.43 4.75
CA GLU A 112 -21.75 -9.24 6.16
C GLU A 112 -20.55 -8.68 6.96
N HIS A 113 -19.38 -8.58 6.34
CA HIS A 113 -18.15 -8.11 6.95
C HIS A 113 -17.85 -6.66 6.55
N ASP A 114 -17.37 -5.89 7.53
CA ASP A 114 -16.75 -4.61 7.26
C ASP A 114 -15.37 -4.82 6.63
N TYR A 115 -15.04 -4.03 5.62
CA TYR A 115 -13.73 -4.05 4.97
C TYR A 115 -12.90 -2.84 5.38
N LEU A 116 -11.73 -3.09 5.95
CA LEU A 116 -10.68 -2.09 6.07
C LEU A 116 -9.93 -2.02 4.73
N ILE A 117 -10.01 -0.88 4.05
CA ILE A 117 -9.21 -0.58 2.87
C ILE A 117 -8.03 0.27 3.29
N ILE A 118 -6.83 -0.21 2.97
CA ILE A 118 -5.56 0.48 3.19
C ILE A 118 -4.99 0.83 1.82
N VAL A 119 -4.54 2.06 1.66
CA VAL A 119 -3.84 2.54 0.47
C VAL A 119 -2.42 2.93 0.88
N SER A 120 -1.43 2.37 0.20
CA SER A 120 -0.02 2.71 0.40
C SER A 120 0.55 3.41 -0.83
N ASP A 121 1.55 4.26 -0.62
CA ASP A 121 2.35 4.81 -1.71
C ASP A 121 3.45 3.83 -2.17
N ARG A 122 4.28 4.29 -3.11
CA ARG A 122 5.40 3.51 -3.66
C ARG A 122 6.46 3.07 -2.64
N ASN A 123 6.50 3.71 -1.47
CA ASN A 123 7.45 3.40 -0.40
C ASN A 123 6.84 2.47 0.65
N ALA A 124 5.63 1.95 0.39
CA ALA A 124 4.81 1.21 1.34
C ALA A 124 4.32 2.02 2.53
N ALA A 125 4.43 3.35 2.51
CA ALA A 125 3.84 4.19 3.54
C ALA A 125 2.33 4.28 3.33
N THR A 126 1.56 4.11 4.40
CA THR A 126 0.10 4.22 4.37
C THR A 126 -0.31 5.67 4.17
N ILE A 127 -1.03 5.94 3.08
CA ILE A 127 -1.49 7.28 2.66
C ILE A 127 -3.01 7.45 2.74
N GLY A 128 -3.72 6.36 3.05
CA GLY A 128 -5.16 6.36 3.28
C GLY A 128 -5.60 5.06 3.96
N GLU A 129 -6.52 5.18 4.90
CA GLU A 129 -7.10 4.04 5.60
C GLU A 129 -8.57 4.35 5.90
N GLN A 130 -9.48 3.49 5.46
CA GLN A 130 -10.91 3.66 5.72
C GLN A 130 -11.62 2.32 5.85
N ARG A 131 -12.55 2.24 6.80
CA ARG A 131 -13.45 1.10 6.96
C ARG A 131 -14.76 1.34 6.21
N PHE A 132 -15.17 0.36 5.43
CA PHE A 132 -16.43 0.38 4.67
C PHE A 132 -17.33 -0.77 5.07
N LYS A 133 -18.63 -0.49 5.16
CA LYS A 133 -19.68 -1.48 5.37
C LYS A 133 -20.71 -1.34 4.26
N SER A 134 -20.74 -2.31 3.35
CA SER A 134 -21.61 -2.30 2.17
C SER A 134 -21.62 -0.96 1.41
N PRO A 135 -20.45 -0.44 0.99
CA PRO A 135 -20.35 0.89 0.41
C PRO A 135 -21.06 1.01 -0.93
N GLN A 136 -21.48 2.22 -1.26
CA GLN A 136 -21.88 2.58 -2.61
C GLN A 136 -20.65 2.72 -3.51
N ALA A 137 -20.82 2.48 -4.82
CA ALA A 137 -19.71 2.54 -5.76
C ALA A 137 -19.00 3.91 -5.79
N HIS A 138 -19.76 5.00 -5.61
CA HIS A 138 -19.20 6.36 -5.58
C HIS A 138 -18.34 6.63 -4.35
N GLU A 139 -18.65 6.02 -3.20
CA GLU A 139 -17.86 6.18 -1.97
C GLU A 139 -16.47 5.55 -2.14
N LEU A 140 -16.41 4.34 -2.71
CA LEU A 140 -15.15 3.68 -3.05
C LEU A 140 -14.34 4.50 -4.05
N LEU A 141 -14.99 5.02 -5.10
CA LEU A 141 -14.32 5.84 -6.11
C LEU A 141 -13.77 7.13 -5.52
N GLN A 142 -14.54 7.82 -4.68
CA GLN A 142 -14.11 9.04 -4.01
C GLN A 142 -12.90 8.78 -3.12
N PHE A 143 -12.91 7.71 -2.33
CA PHE A 143 -11.78 7.35 -1.47
C PHE A 143 -10.50 7.07 -2.28
N PHE A 144 -10.58 6.29 -3.36
CA PHE A 144 -9.42 6.05 -4.22
C PHE A 144 -8.93 7.34 -4.90
N ASN A 145 -9.84 8.20 -5.37
CA ASN A 145 -9.47 9.49 -5.95
C ASN A 145 -8.75 10.40 -4.95
N GLN A 146 -9.20 10.43 -3.70
CA GLN A 146 -8.53 11.19 -2.64
C GLN A 146 -7.12 10.67 -2.38
N CYS A 147 -6.91 9.36 -2.42
CA CYS A 147 -5.61 8.75 -2.16
C CYS A 147 -4.62 8.89 -3.32
N PHE A 148 -5.06 8.70 -4.56
CA PHE A 148 -4.18 8.66 -5.74
C PHE A 148 -4.08 10.00 -6.50
N ASN A 149 -5.13 10.82 -6.45
CA ASN A 149 -5.23 12.07 -7.21
C ASN A 149 -5.35 13.32 -6.31
N GLY A 150 -5.35 13.15 -4.99
CA GLY A 150 -5.44 14.26 -4.03
C GLY A 150 -4.13 15.03 -3.91
N GLU A 151 -4.23 16.34 -3.65
CA GLU A 151 -3.08 17.23 -3.45
C GLU A 151 -2.28 16.92 -2.17
N GLN A 152 -2.88 16.23 -1.19
CA GLN A 152 -2.25 15.90 0.08
C GLN A 152 -2.51 14.43 0.48
N ARG A 153 -1.43 13.67 0.59
CA ARG A 153 -1.43 12.30 1.12
C ARG A 153 -1.58 12.33 2.65
N GLN A 154 -2.46 11.49 3.19
CA GLN A 154 -2.69 11.38 4.63
C GLN A 154 -1.79 10.28 5.22
N TYR A 155 -0.52 10.61 5.42
CA TYR A 155 0.46 9.69 6.00
C TYR A 155 0.07 9.26 7.42
N ARG A 156 0.16 7.96 7.68
CA ARG A 156 -0.13 7.38 8.99
C ARG A 156 1.01 7.70 9.97
N ALA A 157 0.71 8.46 11.02
CA ALA A 157 1.75 9.04 11.87
C ALA A 157 2.62 8.03 12.63
N ASP A 158 2.04 6.90 13.02
CA ASP A 158 2.79 5.84 13.69
C ASP A 158 3.82 5.19 12.75
N GLU A 159 3.74 5.28 11.43
CA GLU A 159 4.77 4.68 10.56
C GLU A 159 6.08 5.48 10.52
N PHE A 160 6.10 6.66 11.14
CA PHE A 160 7.25 7.56 11.13
C PHE A 160 7.76 7.86 12.54
N SER A 161 9.03 8.21 12.62
CA SER A 161 9.67 8.71 13.84
C SER A 161 10.52 9.92 13.52
N ILE A 162 10.50 10.91 14.41
CA ILE A 162 11.45 12.02 14.39
C ILE A 162 12.51 11.78 15.45
N HIS A 163 13.76 12.00 15.09
CA HIS A 163 14.86 12.11 16.05
C HIS A 163 15.68 13.36 15.77
N LYS A 164 16.31 13.89 16.82
CA LYS A 164 17.19 15.05 16.76
C LYS A 164 18.66 14.60 16.78
N ASN A 165 19.49 15.18 15.92
CA ASN A 165 20.93 14.97 15.87
C ASN A 165 21.62 16.33 15.73
N GLY A 166 22.07 16.91 16.84
CA GLY A 166 22.55 18.29 16.87
C GLY A 166 21.45 19.27 16.45
N ASP A 167 21.71 20.03 15.39
CA ASP A 167 20.78 21.00 14.80
C ASP A 167 19.84 20.39 13.73
N GLU A 168 19.95 19.09 13.48
CA GLU A 168 19.15 18.38 12.49
C GLU A 168 18.00 17.60 13.13
N TYR A 169 16.82 17.72 12.52
CA TYR A 169 15.67 16.89 12.81
C TYR A 169 15.45 15.95 11.64
N ILE A 170 15.44 14.65 11.90
CA ILE A 170 15.41 13.61 10.88
C ILE A 170 14.12 12.83 11.02
N LEU A 171 13.37 12.73 9.92
CA LEU A 171 12.16 11.93 9.79
C LEU A 171 12.49 10.60 9.11
N THR A 172 12.26 9.51 9.84
CA THR A 172 12.55 8.14 9.39
C THR A 172 11.25 7.36 9.23
N PHE A 173 11.08 6.67 8.10
CA PHE A 173 10.02 5.70 7.87
C PHE A 173 10.40 4.36 8.51
N ARG A 174 9.67 3.94 9.55
CA ARG A 174 10.07 2.84 10.43
C ARG A 174 10.09 1.45 9.75
N PRO A 175 9.12 1.07 8.89
CA PRO A 175 9.11 -0.26 8.28
C PRO A 175 10.37 -0.59 7.46
N GLY A 176 10.96 0.41 6.80
CA GLY A 176 12.19 0.27 6.02
C GLY A 176 13.42 0.90 6.65
N GLN A 177 13.27 1.59 7.79
CA GLN A 177 14.31 2.44 8.38
C GLN A 177 14.91 3.43 7.37
N SER A 178 14.10 3.91 6.44
CA SER A 178 14.55 4.82 5.37
C SER A 178 14.37 6.28 5.79
N LEU A 179 15.35 7.10 5.40
CA LEU A 179 15.25 8.55 5.54
C LEU A 179 14.14 9.05 4.64
N ALA A 180 13.15 9.75 5.20
CA ALA A 180 12.07 10.35 4.43
C ALA A 180 12.31 11.85 4.21
N ALA A 181 12.73 12.55 5.26
CA ALA A 181 13.08 13.97 5.19
C ALA A 181 14.01 14.35 6.34
N HIS A 182 14.69 15.48 6.22
CA HIS A 182 15.32 16.14 7.36
C HIS A 182 15.14 17.66 7.30
N TYR A 183 15.28 18.29 8.46
CA TYR A 183 15.19 19.72 8.66
C TYR A 183 16.44 20.18 9.41
N ASN A 184 17.14 21.17 8.86
CA ASN A 184 18.31 21.78 9.50
C ASN A 184 17.85 23.09 10.17
N ALA A 185 17.95 23.15 11.50
CA ALA A 185 17.50 24.30 12.28
C ALA A 185 18.37 25.55 12.08
N THR A 186 19.65 25.36 11.72
CA THR A 186 20.60 26.45 11.50
C THR A 186 20.35 27.16 10.18
N SER A 187 20.01 26.41 9.13
CA SER A 187 19.69 26.97 7.81
C SER A 187 18.19 27.14 7.53
N ASP A 188 17.32 26.78 8.50
CA ASP A 188 15.87 26.74 8.37
C ASP A 188 15.36 26.02 7.10
N THR A 189 16.08 24.97 6.69
CA THR A 189 15.84 24.30 5.40
C THR A 189 15.30 22.89 5.59
N PHE A 190 14.25 22.56 4.83
CA PHE A 190 13.71 21.20 4.71
C PHE A 190 14.23 20.53 3.45
N ILE A 191 14.71 19.30 3.59
CA ILE A 191 15.10 18.45 2.46
C ILE A 191 14.28 17.17 2.54
N VAL A 192 13.53 16.89 1.47
CA VAL A 192 12.67 15.72 1.34
C VAL A 192 13.30 14.77 0.33
N GLN A 193 13.35 13.49 0.66
CA GLN A 193 13.81 12.48 -0.28
C GLN A 193 12.80 12.34 -1.42
N SER A 194 13.29 12.21 -2.66
CA SER A 194 12.46 12.11 -3.86
C SER A 194 11.38 11.04 -3.74
N ASP A 195 11.72 9.96 -3.07
CA ASP A 195 10.86 8.80 -2.93
C ASP A 195 9.60 9.14 -2.12
N PHE A 196 9.71 10.02 -1.11
CA PHE A 196 8.64 10.49 -0.22
C PHE A 196 8.05 11.85 -0.63
N GLU A 197 7.86 12.06 -1.93
CA GLU A 197 7.21 13.26 -2.44
C GLU A 197 5.84 13.52 -1.77
N GLY A 198 5.60 14.76 -1.35
CA GLY A 198 4.39 15.17 -0.63
C GLY A 198 4.45 15.03 0.90
N ILE A 199 5.52 14.47 1.48
CA ILE A 199 5.62 14.29 2.94
C ILE A 199 5.89 15.59 3.72
N LEU A 200 6.25 16.69 3.06
CA LEU A 200 6.68 17.93 3.71
C LEU A 200 5.65 18.48 4.69
N HIS A 201 4.37 18.49 4.30
CA HIS A 201 3.30 18.99 5.16
C HIS A 201 3.19 18.15 6.45
N PHE A 202 3.20 16.82 6.30
CA PHE A 202 3.21 15.89 7.41
C PHE A 202 4.42 16.09 8.32
N PHE A 203 5.63 16.25 7.74
CA PHE A 203 6.84 16.45 8.52
C PHE A 203 6.78 17.73 9.37
N ARG A 204 6.28 18.84 8.81
CA ARG A 204 6.09 20.09 9.57
C ARG A 204 5.16 19.91 10.77
N GLN A 205 4.05 19.19 10.59
CA GLN A 205 3.12 18.89 11.68
C GLN A 205 3.77 18.03 12.77
N GLN A 206 4.46 16.95 12.38
CA GLN A 206 5.14 16.06 13.33
C GLN A 206 6.28 16.77 14.07
N LEU A 207 7.04 17.63 13.40
CA LEU A 207 8.12 18.40 14.01
C LEU A 207 7.60 19.39 15.07
N ALA A 208 6.48 20.05 14.80
CA ALA A 208 5.83 20.94 15.77
C ALA A 208 5.39 20.16 17.03
N LEU A 209 4.76 18.99 16.85
CA LEU A 209 4.37 18.11 17.96
C LEU A 209 5.58 17.59 18.74
N PHE A 210 6.68 17.28 18.06
CA PHE A 210 7.91 16.82 18.68
C PHE A 210 8.51 17.90 19.59
N ARG A 211 8.64 19.14 19.11
CA ARG A 211 9.18 20.26 19.89
C ARG A 211 8.32 20.61 21.12
N GLN A 212 7.00 20.60 20.97
CA GLN A 212 6.09 20.81 22.10
C GLN A 212 6.29 19.78 23.23
N LYS A 213 6.66 18.54 22.87
CA LYS A 213 6.96 17.50 23.86
C LYS A 213 8.34 17.68 24.49
N GLU A 214 9.34 18.13 23.72
CA GLU A 214 10.67 18.46 24.27
C GLU A 214 10.59 19.58 25.32
N GLU A 215 9.73 20.58 25.13
CA GLU A 215 9.56 21.71 26.05
C GLU A 215 8.81 21.37 27.36
N GLN A 216 8.17 20.19 27.42
CA GLN A 216 7.42 19.72 28.59
C GLN A 216 8.23 18.78 29.50
N ILE A 217 9.47 18.45 29.11
CA ILE A 217 10.41 17.58 29.84
C ILE A 217 11.50 18.45 30.47
#